data_AF-A0A9E5LA73-F1
#
_entry.id   AF-A0A9E5LA73-F1
#
_cell.length_a   1.000
_cell.length_b   1.000
_cell.length_c   1.000
_cell.angle_alpha   90.00
_cell.angle_beta   90.00
_cell.angle_gamma   90.00
#
_symmetry.space_group_name_H-M   'P 1'
#
loop_
_entity.id
_entity.type
_entity.pdbx_description
1 polymer ?
#
loop_
_entity_poly.entity_id
_entity_poly.type
_entity_poly.pdbx_seq_one_letter_code
_entity_poly.pdbx_strand_id
1 'polypeptide(L)'
;MKNLDTNKIVEENFFTQHNKLENCTKPINEAHGVPNEYYIRPECFEMEGEHLFNKGWFAVGFVKDLPQPGSALPVNYFNNPLLIVRSKQDEKIRVFQNVCRHRGMILIEEPTILKGAIRCPYHSWCYKQTGEVV
;
A
#
# COMPACT_ATOMS: atom_id res chain seq x y z
N MET A 1 -16.57 8.17 -25.69
CA MET A 1 -17.36 7.32 -24.76
C MET A 1 -17.30 7.98 -23.40
N LYS A 2 -18.45 8.26 -22.78
CA LYS A 2 -18.51 8.87 -21.45
C LYS A 2 -17.92 7.86 -20.46
N ASN A 3 -16.70 8.11 -19.96
CA ASN A 3 -16.23 7.47 -18.73
C ASN A 3 -17.09 8.03 -17.60
N LEU A 4 -18.24 7.40 -17.39
CA LEU A 4 -18.92 7.46 -16.12
C LEU A 4 -18.00 6.71 -15.16
N ASP A 5 -17.43 7.40 -14.17
CA ASP A 5 -16.67 6.78 -13.09
C ASP A 5 -17.57 5.71 -12.45
N THR A 6 -17.34 4.45 -12.81
CA THR A 6 -18.05 3.31 -12.27
C THR A 6 -17.88 3.25 -10.76
N ASN A 7 -16.74 3.71 -10.23
CA ASN A 7 -16.49 3.83 -8.80
C ASN A 7 -17.43 4.87 -8.15
N LYS A 8 -17.63 6.02 -8.80
CA LYS A 8 -18.51 7.08 -8.29
C LYS A 8 -19.98 6.67 -8.28
N ILE A 9 -20.40 5.87 -9.26
CA ILE A 9 -21.76 5.29 -9.32
C ILE A 9 -21.96 4.21 -8.24
N VAL A 10 -20.92 3.43 -7.93
CA VAL A 10 -20.94 2.45 -6.84
C VAL A 10 -20.94 3.14 -5.48
N GLU A 11 -20.12 4.18 -5.29
CA GLU A 11 -20.07 5.04 -4.09
C GLU A 11 -21.44 5.66 -3.78
N GLU A 12 -22.05 6.35 -4.74
CA GLU A 12 -23.32 7.06 -4.53
C GLU A 12 -24.47 6.08 -4.26
N ASN A 13 -24.55 4.94 -4.95
CA ASN A 13 -25.66 4.00 -4.75
C ASN A 13 -25.53 3.14 -3.49
N PHE A 14 -24.31 2.77 -3.09
CA PHE A 14 -24.09 1.91 -1.94
C PHE A 14 -24.45 2.62 -0.63
N PHE A 15 -23.94 3.84 -0.40
CA PHE A 15 -24.21 4.56 0.86
C PHE A 15 -25.61 5.14 0.93
N THR A 16 -26.18 5.60 -0.19
CA THR A 16 -27.55 6.14 -0.20
C THR A 16 -28.59 5.06 0.16
N GLN A 17 -28.30 3.79 -0.12
CA GLN A 17 -29.19 2.68 0.24
C GLN A 17 -28.85 2.02 1.59
N HIS A 18 -27.65 2.19 2.13
CA HIS A 18 -27.16 1.45 3.31
C HIS A 18 -26.68 2.41 4.41
N ASN A 19 -27.48 3.42 4.75
CA ASN A 19 -27.18 4.40 5.79
C ASN A 19 -27.31 3.82 7.22
N LYS A 20 -26.59 2.74 7.51
CA LYS A 20 -26.60 2.05 8.82
C LYS A 20 -25.41 2.45 9.70
N LEU A 21 -24.39 3.12 9.13
CA LEU A 21 -23.20 3.56 9.87
C LEU A 21 -23.49 4.68 10.88
N GLU A 22 -24.57 5.45 10.71
CA GLU A 22 -25.00 6.46 11.69
C GLU A 22 -25.22 5.87 13.08
N ASN A 23 -25.64 4.61 13.17
CA ASN A 23 -25.80 3.93 14.46
C ASN A 23 -24.46 3.60 15.13
N CYS A 24 -23.35 3.59 14.38
CA CYS A 24 -22.02 3.29 14.91
C CYS A 24 -21.38 4.51 15.59
N THR A 25 -21.84 5.72 15.28
CA THR A 25 -21.29 6.97 15.79
C THR A 25 -22.10 7.57 16.95
N LYS A 26 -23.17 6.90 17.37
CA LYS A 26 -23.98 7.27 18.55
C LYS A 26 -23.18 7.18 19.86
N PRO A 27 -23.68 7.73 20.98
CA PRO A 27 -23.10 7.49 22.30
C PRO A 27 -22.92 6.01 22.59
N ILE A 28 -21.87 5.65 23.33
CA ILE A 28 -21.44 4.25 23.51
C ILE A 28 -22.52 3.31 24.08
N ASN A 29 -23.49 3.84 24.84
CA ASN A 29 -24.61 3.09 25.41
C ASN A 29 -25.73 2.77 24.39
N GLU A 30 -25.71 3.42 23.22
CA GLU A 30 -26.70 3.29 22.14
C GLU A 30 -26.07 2.90 20.80
N ALA A 31 -24.74 2.95 20.72
CA ALA A 31 -24.01 2.62 19.52
C ALA A 31 -24.11 1.12 19.20
N HIS A 32 -24.20 0.83 17.91
CA HIS A 32 -24.11 -0.53 17.40
C HIS A 32 -22.76 -0.74 16.72
N GLY A 33 -22.32 -2.00 16.65
CA GLY A 33 -21.16 -2.35 15.84
C GLY A 33 -21.41 -2.08 14.35
N VAL A 34 -20.32 -1.97 13.58
CA VAL A 34 -20.40 -1.83 12.12
C VAL A 34 -21.15 -3.04 11.53
N PRO A 35 -22.13 -2.83 10.63
CA PRO A 35 -22.90 -3.93 10.07
C PRO A 35 -22.05 -4.94 9.30
N ASN A 36 -22.46 -6.21 9.31
CA ASN A 36 -21.70 -7.32 8.72
C ASN A 36 -21.32 -7.11 7.24
N GLU A 37 -22.18 -6.45 6.48
CA GLU A 37 -21.96 -6.16 5.05
C GLU A 37 -20.65 -5.40 4.78
N TYR A 38 -20.20 -4.55 5.70
CA TYR A 38 -18.96 -3.78 5.55
C TYR A 38 -17.68 -4.62 5.74
N TYR A 39 -17.78 -5.79 6.36
CA TYR A 39 -16.63 -6.68 6.57
C TYR A 39 -16.42 -7.70 5.45
N ILE A 40 -17.44 -7.93 4.62
CA ILE A 40 -17.45 -9.04 3.65
C ILE A 40 -17.51 -8.57 2.20
N ARG A 41 -17.92 -7.32 1.97
CA ARG A 41 -18.11 -6.79 0.63
C ARG A 41 -16.80 -6.23 0.07
N PRO A 42 -16.33 -6.71 -1.09
CA PRO A 42 -15.09 -6.21 -1.71
C PRO A 42 -15.13 -4.71 -2.00
N GLU A 43 -16.31 -4.16 -2.30
CA GLU A 43 -16.47 -2.73 -2.58
C GLU A 43 -16.15 -1.87 -1.35
N CYS A 44 -16.42 -2.37 -0.14
CA CYS A 44 -16.04 -1.69 1.09
C CYS A 44 -14.52 -1.64 1.26
N PHE A 45 -13.82 -2.74 0.98
CA PHE A 45 -12.36 -2.81 1.05
C PHE A 45 -11.68 -1.80 0.10
N GLU A 46 -12.15 -1.73 -1.15
CA GLU A 46 -11.61 -0.78 -2.13
C GLU A 46 -11.82 0.68 -1.70
N MET A 47 -13.02 1.00 -1.20
CA MET A 47 -13.32 2.34 -0.69
C MET A 47 -12.50 2.70 0.54
N GLU A 48 -12.36 1.78 1.49
CA GLU A 48 -11.49 1.96 2.65
C GLU A 48 -10.04 2.22 2.21
N GLY A 49 -9.57 1.49 1.21
CA GLY A 49 -8.29 1.73 0.54
C GLY A 49 -8.18 3.15 0.01
N GLU A 50 -9.13 3.61 -0.79
CA GLU A 50 -9.11 4.93 -1.43
C GLU A 50 -9.27 6.09 -0.44
N HIS A 51 -10.09 5.93 0.60
CA HIS A 51 -10.52 7.03 1.46
C HIS A 51 -9.81 7.10 2.80
N LEU A 52 -9.32 5.97 3.32
CA LEU A 52 -8.73 5.89 4.64
C LEU A 52 -7.28 5.40 4.56
N PHE A 53 -7.07 4.21 4.02
CA PHE A 53 -5.79 3.53 4.18
C PHE A 53 -4.70 4.06 3.24
N ASN A 54 -5.02 4.44 2.00
CA ASN A 54 -4.06 5.10 1.11
C ASN A 54 -3.96 6.62 1.34
N LYS A 55 -4.66 7.17 2.34
CA LYS A 55 -4.66 8.59 2.70
C LYS A 55 -4.16 8.78 4.13
N GLY A 56 -2.85 8.94 4.29
CA GLY A 56 -2.25 9.32 5.58
C GLY A 56 -0.95 8.60 5.89
N TRP A 57 -0.60 8.60 7.18
CA TRP A 57 0.56 7.89 7.71
C TRP A 57 0.16 6.50 8.20
N PHE A 58 0.92 5.49 7.80
CA PHE A 58 0.73 4.12 8.21
C PHE A 58 2.06 3.45 8.51
N ALA A 59 2.04 2.50 9.45
CA ALA A 59 3.22 1.74 9.83
C ALA A 59 3.46 0.63 8.81
N VAL A 60 4.66 0.59 8.22
CA VAL A 60 5.07 -0.43 7.24
C VAL A 60 6.19 -1.36 7.74
N GLY A 61 6.75 -1.09 8.93
CA GLY A 61 7.81 -1.90 9.52
C GLY A 61 8.56 -1.16 10.63
N PHE A 62 9.55 -1.83 11.21
CA PHE A 62 10.42 -1.31 12.25
C PHE A 62 11.87 -1.21 11.78
N VAL A 63 12.65 -0.32 12.38
CA VAL A 63 14.09 -0.19 12.07
C VAL A 63 14.85 -1.51 12.28
N LYS A 64 14.44 -2.32 13.28
CA LYS A 64 15.06 -3.64 13.56
C LYS A 64 14.89 -4.65 12.42
N ASP A 65 13.89 -4.47 11.56
CA ASP A 65 13.65 -5.34 10.40
C ASP A 65 14.68 -5.07 9.28
N LEU A 66 15.47 -3.99 9.41
CA LEU A 66 16.54 -3.56 8.51
C LEU A 66 17.88 -3.52 9.27
N PRO A 67 18.41 -4.68 9.69
CA PRO A 67 19.48 -4.78 10.68
C PRO A 67 20.77 -4.07 10.26
N GLN A 68 21.04 -3.96 8.95
CA GLN A 68 22.28 -3.38 8.43
C GLN A 68 22.09 -2.59 7.13
N PRO A 69 23.03 -1.71 6.77
CA PRO A 69 23.05 -1.07 5.46
C PRO A 69 23.01 -2.09 4.31
N GLY A 70 22.13 -1.85 3.35
CA GLY A 70 21.78 -2.73 2.25
C GLY A 70 20.58 -3.63 2.51
N SER A 71 20.03 -3.67 3.73
CA SER A 71 18.80 -4.42 3.98
C SER A 71 17.66 -3.89 3.12
N ALA A 72 16.95 -4.79 2.47
CA ALA A 72 15.77 -4.53 1.66
C ALA A 72 14.64 -5.46 2.09
N LEU A 73 13.48 -4.88 2.36
CA LEU A 73 12.30 -5.56 2.89
C LEU A 73 11.09 -5.23 2.02
N PRO A 74 10.56 -6.17 1.22
CA PRO A 74 9.30 -5.98 0.53
C PRO A 74 8.13 -6.04 1.51
N VAL A 75 7.16 -5.15 1.32
CA VAL A 75 5.93 -5.05 2.14
C VAL A 75 4.76 -4.80 1.20
N ASN A 76 3.60 -5.42 1.42
CA ASN A 76 2.38 -5.10 0.68
C ASN A 76 1.42 -4.34 1.61
N TYR A 77 0.98 -3.16 1.18
CA TYR A 77 0.05 -2.32 1.93
C TYR A 77 -1.15 -1.97 1.06
N PHE A 78 -2.34 -2.48 1.40
CA PHE A 78 -3.59 -2.25 0.64
C PHE A 78 -3.39 -2.37 -0.88
N ASN A 79 -2.85 -3.51 -1.32
CA ASN A 79 -2.51 -3.81 -2.72
C ASN A 79 -1.38 -2.97 -3.35
N ASN A 80 -0.70 -2.14 -2.56
CA ASN A 80 0.48 -1.41 -3.00
C ASN A 80 1.75 -2.20 -2.61
N PRO A 81 2.48 -2.79 -3.58
CA PRO A 81 3.77 -3.38 -3.30
C PRO A 81 4.79 -2.28 -3.02
N LEU A 82 5.31 -2.27 -1.80
CA LEU A 82 6.32 -1.34 -1.29
C LEU A 82 7.64 -2.08 -1.05
N LEU A 83 8.75 -1.34 -1.11
CA LEU A 83 10.09 -1.82 -0.82
C LEU A 83 10.76 -0.86 0.14
N ILE A 84 11.02 -1.32 1.36
CA ILE A 84 11.78 -0.56 2.35
C ILE A 84 13.26 -0.89 2.17
N VAL A 85 14.12 0.12 2.10
CA VAL A 85 15.56 -0.04 1.87
C VAL A 85 16.34 0.81 2.87
N ARG A 86 17.28 0.18 3.58
CA ARG A 86 18.33 0.90 4.32
C ARG A 86 19.54 1.03 3.41
N SER A 87 19.81 2.23 2.89
CA SER A 87 20.87 2.44 1.89
C SER A 87 22.28 2.20 2.43
N LYS A 88 23.17 1.61 1.63
CA LYS A 88 24.62 1.52 1.92
C LYS A 88 25.36 2.84 1.74
N GLN A 89 24.83 3.76 0.94
CA GLN A 89 25.49 5.02 0.60
C GLN A 89 25.42 6.02 1.76
N ASP A 90 24.29 6.08 2.46
CA ASP A 90 24.05 7.08 3.50
C ASP A 90 23.32 6.55 4.74
N GLU A 91 23.16 5.24 4.85
CA GLU A 91 22.46 4.55 5.95
C GLU A 91 21.00 4.95 6.17
N LYS A 92 20.43 5.81 5.31
CA LYS A 92 19.04 6.26 5.44
C LYS A 92 18.08 5.17 5.00
N ILE A 93 16.98 5.08 5.73
CA ILE A 93 15.84 4.23 5.38
C ILE A 93 14.92 5.02 4.43
N ARG A 94 14.52 4.37 3.34
CA ARG A 94 13.59 4.90 2.33
C ARG A 94 12.56 3.83 2.00
N VAL A 95 11.40 4.27 1.51
CA VAL A 95 10.37 3.38 1.00
C VAL A 95 10.07 3.78 -0.45
N PHE A 96 10.05 2.79 -1.33
CA PHE A 96 9.69 2.95 -2.74
C PHE A 96 8.51 2.05 -3.08
N GLN A 97 7.85 2.31 -4.21
CA GLN A 97 7.03 1.27 -4.84
C GLN A 97 7.94 0.15 -5.33
N ASN A 98 7.65 -1.09 -4.97
CA ASN A 98 8.40 -2.29 -5.37
C ASN A 98 8.02 -2.72 -6.79
N VAL A 99 8.06 -1.77 -7.73
CA VAL A 99 7.53 -1.94 -9.08
C VAL A 99 8.52 -1.35 -10.08
N CYS A 100 8.97 -2.17 -11.01
CA CYS A 100 9.84 -1.73 -12.09
C CYS A 100 9.10 -0.74 -13.00
N ARG A 101 9.69 0.45 -13.17
CA ARG A 101 9.19 1.51 -14.06
C ARG A 101 9.13 1.13 -15.54
N HIS A 102 9.76 0.02 -15.97
CA HIS A 102 9.68 -0.45 -17.35
C HIS A 102 8.35 -1.16 -17.66
N ARG A 103 8.02 -2.25 -16.94
CA ARG A 103 6.83 -3.08 -17.22
C ARG A 103 6.13 -3.62 -15.96
N GLY A 104 6.30 -2.95 -14.82
CA GLY A 104 5.53 -3.28 -13.63
C GLY A 104 6.01 -4.50 -12.84
N MET A 105 7.15 -5.10 -13.20
CA MET A 105 7.67 -6.28 -12.49
C MET A 105 8.04 -5.96 -11.04
N ILE A 106 7.73 -6.85 -10.10
CA ILE A 106 8.22 -6.77 -8.72
C ILE A 106 9.75 -6.82 -8.71
N LEU A 107 10.40 -5.91 -8.00
CA LEU A 107 11.87 -5.79 -8.01
C LEU A 107 12.52 -6.77 -7.03
N ILE A 108 11.95 -6.91 -5.83
CA ILE A 108 12.44 -7.78 -4.76
C ILE A 108 11.24 -8.55 -4.19
N GLU A 109 11.26 -9.87 -4.29
CA GLU A 109 10.16 -10.73 -3.79
C GLU A 109 10.30 -11.03 -2.30
N GLU A 110 11.55 -11.21 -1.82
CA GLU A 110 11.84 -11.64 -0.46
C GLU A 110 12.85 -10.72 0.23
N PRO A 111 12.84 -10.62 1.58
CA PRO A 111 13.82 -9.85 2.33
C PRO A 111 15.26 -10.25 1.96
N THR A 112 16.13 -9.26 1.75
CA THR A 112 17.49 -9.53 1.29
C THR A 112 18.49 -8.45 1.70
N ILE A 113 19.77 -8.75 1.53
CA ILE A 113 20.87 -7.79 1.67
C ILE A 113 21.42 -7.45 0.29
N LEU A 114 21.16 -6.23 -0.16
CA LEU A 114 21.61 -5.72 -1.45
C LEU A 114 23.14 -5.59 -1.48
N LYS A 115 23.77 -6.31 -2.41
CA LYS A 115 25.22 -6.18 -2.67
C LYS A 115 25.55 -4.93 -3.49
N GLY A 116 24.63 -4.44 -4.31
CA GLY A 116 24.79 -3.27 -5.16
C GLY A 116 23.45 -2.60 -5.49
N ALA A 117 23.25 -2.27 -6.76
CA ALA A 117 21.97 -1.77 -7.27
C ALA A 117 20.85 -2.83 -7.15
N ILE A 118 19.60 -2.36 -7.06
CA ILE A 118 18.42 -3.19 -7.18
C ILE A 118 18.24 -3.50 -8.67
N ARG A 119 18.36 -4.77 -9.05
CA ARG A 119 18.25 -5.20 -10.46
C ARG A 119 16.89 -5.84 -10.69
N CYS A 120 16.11 -5.29 -11.61
CA CYS A 120 14.85 -5.89 -12.04
C CYS A 120 15.09 -7.29 -12.63
N PRO A 121 14.36 -8.34 -12.19
CA PRO A 121 14.56 -9.71 -12.66
C PRO A 121 14.16 -9.91 -14.13
N TYR A 122 13.40 -8.98 -14.71
CA TYR A 122 12.90 -9.13 -16.08
C TYR A 122 13.90 -8.66 -17.15
N HIS A 123 14.24 -7.37 -17.17
CA HIS A 123 15.09 -6.77 -18.22
C HIS A 123 16.32 -6.05 -17.64
N SER A 124 16.69 -6.36 -16.40
CA SER A 124 17.91 -5.86 -15.75
C SER A 124 18.04 -4.33 -15.64
N TRP A 125 16.92 -3.59 -15.70
CA TRP A 125 16.91 -2.20 -15.24
C TRP A 125 17.43 -2.14 -13.81
N CYS A 126 18.40 -1.27 -13.58
CA CYS A 126 19.07 -1.13 -12.30
C CYS A 126 18.63 0.17 -11.62
N TYR A 127 18.42 0.10 -10.32
CA TYR A 127 18.10 1.24 -9.48
C TYR A 127 19.14 1.34 -8.38
N LYS A 128 19.64 2.55 -8.11
CA LYS A 128 20.38 2.80 -6.89
C LYS A 128 19.47 2.53 -5.68
N GLN A 129 20.07 2.27 -4.53
CA GLN A 129 19.34 2.15 -3.27
C GLN A 129 18.70 3.49 -2.82
N THR A 130 19.01 4.58 -3.53
CA THR A 130 18.37 5.90 -3.41
C THR A 130 17.18 6.11 -4.37
N GLY A 131 16.88 5.15 -5.24
CA GLY A 131 15.69 5.15 -6.13
C GLY A 131 15.96 5.60 -7.57
N GLU A 132 17.11 6.21 -7.84
CA GLU A 132 17.51 6.64 -9.18
C GLU A 132 17.78 5.44 -10.11
N VAL A 133 17.30 5.48 -11.35
CA VAL A 133 17.66 4.49 -12.38
C VAL A 133 19.12 4.71 -12.81
N VAL A 134 19.86 3.63 -13.01
CA VAL A 134 21.25 3.60 -13.51
C VAL A 134 21.43 2.59 -14.63
#